data_AF-A0A926YEX7-F1
#
_entry.id   AF-A0A926YEX7-F1
#
_cell.length_a   1.000
_cell.length_b   1.000
_cell.length_c   1.000
_cell.angle_alpha   90.00
_cell.angle_beta   90.00
_cell.angle_gamma   90.00
#
_symmetry.space_group_name_H-M   'P 1'
#
loop_
_entity.id
_entity.type
_entity.pdbx_description
1 polymer ?
#
loop_
_entity_poly.entity_id
_entity_poly.type
_entity_poly.pdbx_seq_one_letter_code
_entity_poly.pdbx_strand_id
1 'polypeptide(L)' 'MKMIETVATVTENRQMTVQLPPDITPGEHHVVLVIDEKPVNEVPATKKERPPLNFPVRSYGAWPADLSLRREDIYGDDGK' A
#
# COMPACT_ATOMS: atom_id res chain seq x y z
N MET A 1 -0.12 -21.59 28.25
CA MET A 1 -0.57 -20.56 27.29
C MET A 1 -1.39 -21.27 26.23
N LYS A 2 -2.69 -21.02 26.13
CA LYS A 2 -3.58 -21.61 25.11
C LYS A 2 -4.14 -20.44 24.30
N MET A 3 -3.84 -20.39 23.00
CA MET A 3 -4.38 -19.37 22.11
C MET A 3 -5.70 -19.88 21.56
N ILE A 4 -6.75 -19.05 21.63
CA ILE A 4 -8.07 -19.37 21.10
C ILE A 4 -8.25 -18.54 19.85
N GLU A 5 -8.36 -19.20 18.71
CA GLU A 5 -8.76 -18.58 17.46
C GLU A 5 -10.26 -18.82 17.28
N THR A 6 -11.04 -17.75 17.28
CA THR A 6 -12.49 -17.83 17.15
C THR A 6 -13.01 -16.63 16.36
N VAL A 7 -14.14 -16.82 15.69
CA VAL A 7 -14.81 -15.74 14.95
C VAL A 7 -15.67 -14.96 15.93
N ALA A 8 -15.37 -13.68 16.11
CA ALA A 8 -16.13 -12.78 16.96
C ALA A 8 -17.08 -11.93 16.10
N THR A 9 -18.31 -11.73 16.56
CA THR A 9 -19.25 -10.83 15.89
C THR A 9 -19.10 -9.44 16.50
N VAL A 10 -18.84 -8.44 15.66
CA VAL A 10 -18.84 -7.03 16.06
C VAL A 10 -20.23 -6.47 15.79
N THR A 11 -20.92 -6.04 16.85
CA THR A 11 -22.23 -5.39 16.76
C THR A 11 -22.11 -3.92 16.34
N GLU A 12 -23.19 -3.30 15.86
CA GLU A 12 -23.22 -1.88 15.45
C GLU A 12 -22.80 -0.91 16.57
N ASN A 13 -22.98 -1.32 17.83
CA ASN A 13 -22.57 -0.58 19.02
C ASN A 13 -21.07 -0.71 19.33
N ARG A 14 -20.26 -1.23 18.40
CA ARG A 14 -18.83 -1.53 18.57
C ARG A 14 -18.54 -2.49 19.73
N GLN A 15 -19.51 -3.31 20.10
CA GLN A 15 -19.31 -4.39 21.09
C GLN A 15 -18.98 -5.68 20.37
N MET A 16 -17.91 -6.35 20.82
CA MET A 16 -17.50 -7.66 20.34
C MET A 16 -18.09 -8.74 21.25
N THR A 17 -18.89 -9.65 20.71
CA THR A 17 -19.38 -10.83 21.44
C THR A 17 -18.60 -12.07 21.01
N VAL A 18 -18.08 -12.82 22.00
CA VAL A 18 -17.34 -14.07 21.79
C VAL A 18 -17.98 -15.15 22.63
N GLN A 19 -18.40 -16.25 22.00
CA GLN A 19 -18.77 -17.46 22.73
C GLN A 19 -17.52 -18.30 22.97
N LEU A 20 -17.15 -18.45 24.23
CA LEU A 20 -16.05 -19.33 24.64
C LEU A 20 -16.51 -20.80 24.59
N PRO A 21 -15.67 -21.73 24.09
CA PRO A 21 -15.99 -23.15 24.11
C PRO A 21 -16.08 -23.68 25.55
N PRO A 22 -16.84 -24.77 25.77
CA PRO A 22 -17.07 -25.34 27.10
C PRO A 22 -15.81 -25.92 27.77
N ASP A 23 -14.70 -26.07 27.02
CA ASP A 23 -13.39 -26.48 27.51
C ASP A 23 -12.69 -25.45 28.43
N ILE A 24 -13.26 -24.25 28.59
CA ILE A 24 -12.69 -23.20 29.45
C ILE A 24 -13.46 -23.12 30.75
N THR A 25 -12.76 -23.45 31.84
CA THR A 25 -13.29 -23.35 33.19
C THR A 25 -13.57 -21.88 33.54
N PRO A 26 -14.65 -21.58 34.27
CA PRO A 26 -14.88 -20.24 34.81
C PRO A 26 -13.69 -19.78 35.67
N GLY A 27 -13.18 -18.58 35.40
CA GLY A 27 -12.03 -18.05 36.11
C GLY A 27 -11.44 -16.82 35.43
N GLU A 28 -10.41 -16.24 36.04
CA GLU A 28 -9.69 -15.10 35.48
C GLU A 28 -8.81 -15.55 34.30
N HIS A 29 -8.97 -14.90 33.15
CA HIS A 29 -8.23 -15.20 31.93
C HIS A 29 -7.67 -13.92 31.32
N HIS A 30 -6.41 -13.96 30.90
CA HIS A 30 -5.79 -12.88 30.17
C HIS A 30 -6.18 -12.98 28.68
N VAL A 31 -6.85 -11.95 28.16
CA VAL A 31 -7.33 -11.89 26.77
C VAL A 31 -6.47 -10.89 25.99
N VAL A 32 -5.98 -11.30 24.82
CA VAL A 32 -5.24 -10.43 23.90
C VAL A 32 -6.06 -10.28 22.63
N LEU A 33 -6.51 -9.06 22.33
CA LEU A 33 -7.20 -8.70 21.10
C LEU A 33 -6.19 -8.06 20.13
N VAL A 34 -6.03 -8.65 18.96
CA VAL A 34 -5.19 -8.09 17.88
C VAL A 34 -6.11 -7.71 16.72
N ILE A 35 -6.19 -6.42 16.41
CA ILE A 35 -6.94 -5.90 15.26
C ILE A 35 -5.92 -5.59 14.18
N ASP A 36 -5.90 -6.41 13.14
CA ASP A 36 -5.14 -6.16 11.91
C ASP A 36 -6.11 -5.59 10.87
N GLU A 37 -6.20 -4.26 10.82
CA GLU A 37 -7.04 -3.56 9.85
C GLU A 37 -6.40 -3.66 8.46
N LYS A 38 -6.79 -4.69 7.71
CA LYS A 38 -6.53 -4.74 6.27
C LYS A 38 -7.50 -3.76 5.62
N PRO A 39 -7.03 -2.77 4.83
CA PRO A 39 -7.92 -1.85 4.15
C PRO A 39 -8.92 -2.65 3.33
N VAL A 40 -10.20 -2.58 3.75
CA VAL A 40 -11.32 -3.18 3.04
C VAL A 40 -11.31 -2.58 1.65
N ASN A 41 -10.90 -3.39 0.68
CA ASN A 41 -11.05 -3.16 -0.75
C ASN A 41 -10.94 -1.69 -1.16
N GLU A 42 -9.79 -1.32 -1.72
CA GLU A 42 -9.86 -0.60 -2.98
C GLU A 42 -10.96 -1.30 -3.79
N VAL A 43 -12.12 -0.64 -3.93
CA VAL A 43 -13.21 -1.06 -4.81
C VAL A 43 -12.51 -1.68 -6.01
N PRO A 44 -12.79 -2.93 -6.42
CA PRO A 44 -12.15 -3.49 -7.61
C PRO A 44 -12.43 -2.48 -8.68
N ALA A 45 -11.42 -1.67 -8.97
CA ALA A 45 -11.54 -0.60 -9.91
C ALA A 45 -11.72 -1.44 -11.16
N THR A 46 -12.97 -1.50 -11.65
CA THR A 46 -13.21 -1.71 -13.05
C THR A 46 -12.10 -0.90 -13.68
N LYS A 47 -11.14 -1.58 -14.33
CA LYS A 47 -10.01 -0.95 -15.01
C LYS A 47 -10.66 -0.10 -16.09
N LYS A 48 -11.24 1.03 -15.70
CA LYS A 48 -11.65 2.10 -16.58
C LYS A 48 -10.31 2.55 -17.11
N GLU A 49 -10.05 2.17 -18.35
CA GLU A 49 -8.90 2.67 -19.07
C GLU A 49 -8.88 4.17 -18.86
N ARG A 50 -7.86 4.65 -18.14
CA ARG A 50 -7.71 6.07 -17.92
C ARG A 50 -7.46 6.67 -19.30
N PRO A 51 -8.14 7.76 -19.66
CA PRO A 51 -7.84 8.43 -20.91
C PRO A 51 -6.34 8.76 -20.94
N PRO A 52 -5.68 8.65 -22.11
CA PRO A 52 -4.28 8.98 -22.23
C PRO A 52 -4.05 10.43 -21.81
N LEU A 53 -2.96 10.68 -21.09
CA LEU A 53 -2.60 12.02 -20.65
C LEU A 53 -2.25 12.87 -21.88
N ASN A 54 -3.01 13.94 -22.10
CA ASN A 54 -2.76 14.90 -23.18
C ASN A 54 -1.89 16.05 -22.64
N PHE A 55 -0.57 15.84 -22.62
CA PHE A 55 0.38 16.90 -22.27
C PHE A 55 0.74 17.72 -23.51
N PRO A 56 0.91 19.06 -23.37
CA PRO A 56 1.39 19.89 -24.47
C PRO A 56 2.80 19.45 -24.88
N VAL A 57 2.96 19.05 -26.14
CA VAL A 57 4.27 18.70 -26.70
C VAL A 57 4.97 19.98 -27.15
N ARG A 58 6.07 20.34 -26.49
CA ARG A 58 7.00 21.35 -26.99
C ARG A 58 8.10 20.66 -27.79
N SER A 59 8.07 20.83 -29.11
CA SER A 59 9.16 20.38 -30.00
C SER A 59 10.18 21.49 -30.14
N TYR A 60 11.44 21.19 -29.79
CA TYR A 60 12.58 22.11 -29.90
C TYR A 60 13.46 21.80 -31.12
N GLY A 61 12.96 21.00 -32.08
CA GLY A 61 13.72 20.54 -33.24
C GLY A 61 14.56 19.29 -32.95
N ALA A 62 15.26 18.81 -33.98
CA ALA A 62 16.19 17.69 -33.83
C ALA A 62 17.45 18.14 -33.08
N TRP A 63 18.03 17.24 -32.29
CA TRP A 63 19.34 17.48 -31.69
C TRP A 63 20.41 17.56 -32.78
N PRO A 64 21.47 18.36 -32.57
CA PRO A 64 22.64 18.37 -33.46
C PRO A 64 23.23 16.97 -33.60
N ALA A 65 23.64 16.59 -34.81
CA ALA A 65 24.22 15.28 -35.08
C ALA A 65 25.56 15.06 -34.36
N ASP A 66 26.24 16.15 -34.03
CA ASP A 66 27.53 16.23 -33.37
C ASP A 66 27.42 16.62 -31.88
N LEU A 67 26.22 16.57 -31.30
CA LEU A 67 26.03 16.86 -29.89
C LEU A 67 26.79 15.85 -29.02
N SER A 68 27.84 16.31 -28.36
CA SER A 68 28.51 15.53 -27.33
C SER A 68 27.80 15.66 -25.98
N LEU A 69 27.54 14.51 -25.34
CA LEU A 69 27.01 14.43 -23.98
C LEU A 69 28.08 14.02 -22.96
N ARG A 70 29.35 14.13 -23.35
CA ARG A 70 30.48 13.83 -22.47
C ARG A 70 30.61 14.89 -21.39
N ARG A 71 31.10 14.49 -20.20
CA ARG A 71 31.26 15.42 -19.07
C ARG A 71 32.22 16.55 -19.42
N GLU A 72 33.29 16.23 -20.14
CA GLU A 72 34.31 17.16 -20.59
C GLU A 72 33.70 18.25 -21.48
N ASP A 73 32.81 17.87 -22.40
CA ASP A 73 32.18 18.79 -23.35
C ASP A 73 31.00 19.58 -22.74
N ILE A 74 30.29 19.00 -21.76
CA ILE A 74 29.20 19.69 -21.04
C ILE A 74 29.74 20.64 -19.96
N TYR A 75 30.76 20.22 -19.22
CA TYR A 75 31.22 20.92 -18.00
C TYR A 75 32.62 21.55 -18.15
N GLY A 76 33.30 21.35 -19.27
CA GLY A 76 34.67 21.87 -19.48
C GLY A 76 35.69 21.25 -18.51
N ASP A 77 35.37 20.11 -17.91
CA ASP A 77 36.19 19.44 -16.91
C ASP A 77 37.02 18.34 -17.59
N ASP A 78 38.25 18.68 -17.96
CA ASP A 78 39.21 17.78 -18.59
C ASP A 78 40.02 16.94 -17.57
N GLY A 79 39.54 16.82 -16.33
CA GLY A 79 40.09 15.92 -15.31
C GLY A 79 41.46 16.33 -14.78
N LYS A 80 41.78 17.63 -14.78
CA LYS A 80 43.00 18.19 -14.18
C LYS A 80 42.80 18.68 -12.75
#